data_AF-A0A0C7NDH8-F1
#
_entry.id   AF-A0A0C7NDH8-F1
#
_cell.length_a   1.000
_cell.length_b   1.000
_cell.length_c   1.000
_cell.angle_alpha   90.00
_cell.angle_beta   90.00
_cell.angle_gamma   90.00
#
_symmetry.space_group_name_H-M   'P 1'
#
loop_
_entity.id
_entity.type
_entity.pdbx_description
1 polymer ?
#
loop_
_entity_poly.entity_id
_entity_poly.type
_entity_poly.pdbx_seq_one_letter_code
_entity_poly.pdbx_strand_id
1 'polypeptide(L)'
;MGTGDLNLLKSWNPHLLKNKKKVWETEQQLLEENKRLRERQQEIEKERQINELSSLTRNGATNKEQKSGLDWMYNDEAATRETNQDFLLGKKRIQASLLNAQQSRSPQDSKNTSPSQNDIKPTRKTNVSKGNADLSRDDPFGAFQKAQQSRTVKKPNKIHKPAPNPSKRQTNDKRHVSPRKTFHNAPKDLDY
;
A
#
# COMPACT_ATOMS: atom_id res chain seq x y z
N MET A 1 -32.44 -18.98 42.96
CA MET A 1 -32.51 -17.63 42.36
C MET A 1 -31.49 -17.56 41.22
N GLY A 2 -31.93 -17.76 39.98
CA GLY A 2 -31.08 -17.62 38.79
C GLY A 2 -31.77 -16.68 37.81
N THR A 3 -31.85 -15.39 38.16
CA THR A 3 -32.45 -14.36 37.30
C THR A 3 -31.32 -13.58 36.66
N GLY A 4 -30.79 -14.11 35.56
CA GLY A 4 -29.86 -13.40 34.69
C GLY A 4 -30.47 -13.36 33.29
N ASP A 5 -30.37 -12.22 32.61
CA ASP A 5 -30.93 -12.07 31.27
C ASP A 5 -30.36 -13.15 30.34
N LEU A 6 -31.24 -14.03 29.87
CA LEU A 6 -30.94 -15.19 29.02
C LEU A 6 -30.18 -14.78 27.75
N ASN A 7 -30.38 -13.54 27.29
CA ASN A 7 -29.74 -13.02 26.10
C ASN A 7 -28.22 -12.85 26.29
N LEU A 8 -27.71 -12.68 27.50
CA LEU A 8 -26.26 -12.60 27.74
C LEU A 8 -25.55 -13.94 27.51
N LEU A 9 -26.29 -15.04 27.52
CA LEU A 9 -25.77 -16.37 27.18
C LEU A 9 -25.78 -16.62 25.67
N LYS A 10 -26.34 -15.71 24.86
CA LYS A 10 -26.40 -15.84 23.41
C LYS A 10 -25.21 -15.15 22.75
N SER A 11 -24.55 -15.87 21.83
CA SER A 11 -23.36 -15.40 21.12
C SER A 11 -23.63 -14.25 20.14
N TRP A 12 -24.87 -14.09 19.68
CA TRP A 12 -25.27 -13.03 18.75
C TRP A 12 -25.61 -11.70 19.45
N ASN A 13 -25.71 -11.67 20.79
CA ASN A 13 -26.09 -10.47 21.52
C ASN A 13 -25.01 -9.38 21.39
N PRO A 14 -25.32 -8.19 20.84
CA PRO A 14 -24.33 -7.12 20.64
C PRO A 14 -23.81 -6.55 21.97
N HIS A 15 -24.57 -6.66 23.06
CA HIS A 15 -24.17 -6.14 24.37
C HIS A 15 -23.13 -7.00 25.07
N LEU A 16 -22.89 -8.23 24.60
CA LEU A 16 -21.86 -9.11 25.16
C LEU A 16 -20.47 -8.46 24.98
N LEU A 17 -19.67 -8.42 26.04
CA LEU A 17 -18.32 -7.80 26.03
C LEU A 17 -17.43 -8.31 24.88
N LYS A 18 -17.55 -9.60 24.54
CA LYS A 18 -16.82 -10.22 23.42
C LYS A 18 -17.18 -9.60 22.08
N ASN A 19 -18.45 -9.27 21.87
CA ASN A 19 -18.94 -8.68 20.63
C ASN A 19 -18.64 -7.19 20.56
N LYS A 20 -18.82 -6.45 21.68
CA LYS A 20 -18.35 -5.07 21.79
C LYS A 20 -16.86 -4.94 21.47
N LYS A 21 -16.04 -5.86 21.96
CA LYS A 21 -14.61 -5.90 21.65
C LYS A 21 -14.34 -6.10 20.16
N LYS A 22 -15.04 -7.04 19.51
CA LYS A 22 -14.90 -7.25 18.06
C LYS A 22 -15.27 -6.01 17.26
N VAL A 23 -16.39 -5.37 17.61
CA VAL A 23 -16.83 -4.12 16.97
C VAL A 23 -15.77 -3.04 17.14
N TRP A 24 -15.27 -2.85 18.37
CA TRP A 24 -14.21 -1.89 18.65
C TRP A 24 -12.92 -2.17 17.88
N GLU A 25 -12.49 -3.43 17.76
CA GLU A 25 -11.32 -3.80 16.95
C GLU A 25 -11.52 -3.45 15.48
N THR A 26 -12.70 -3.74 14.92
CA THR A 26 -13.00 -3.39 13.52
C THR A 26 -13.10 -1.89 13.29
N GLU A 27 -13.69 -1.14 14.22
CA GLU A 27 -13.75 0.32 14.17
C GLU A 27 -12.35 0.94 14.26
N GLN A 28 -11.51 0.40 15.14
CA GLN A 28 -10.14 0.86 15.32
C GLN A 28 -9.30 0.62 14.06
N GLN A 29 -9.44 -0.54 13.41
CA GLN A 29 -8.80 -0.84 12.13
C GLN A 29 -9.27 0.12 11.03
N LEU A 30 -10.58 0.37 10.94
CA LEU A 30 -11.15 1.29 9.96
C LEU A 30 -10.68 2.74 10.18
N LEU A 31 -10.52 3.17 11.44
CA LEU A 31 -9.93 4.48 11.76
C LEU A 31 -8.47 4.58 11.33
N GLU A 32 -7.69 3.52 11.51
CA GLU A 32 -6.29 3.46 11.08
C GLU A 32 -6.16 3.48 9.55
N GLU A 33 -6.99 2.71 8.84
CA GLU A 33 -7.07 2.73 7.37
C GLU A 33 -7.44 4.13 6.85
N ASN A 34 -8.47 4.75 7.43
CA ASN A 34 -8.87 6.11 7.08
C ASN A 34 -7.77 7.13 7.35
N LYS A 35 -7.02 6.99 8.45
CA LYS A 35 -5.88 7.85 8.73
C LYS A 35 -4.80 7.70 7.65
N ARG A 36 -4.45 6.47 7.29
CA ARG A 36 -3.47 6.19 6.24
C ARG A 36 -3.92 6.72 4.86
N LEU A 37 -5.20 6.60 4.54
CA LEU A 37 -5.77 7.16 3.32
C LEU A 37 -5.70 8.69 3.33
N ARG A 38 -6.02 9.33 4.46
CA ARG A 38 -5.92 10.79 4.61
C ARG A 38 -4.50 11.29 4.41
N GLU A 39 -3.50 10.62 5.01
CA GLU A 39 -2.09 10.94 4.82
C GLU A 39 -1.69 10.84 3.34
N ARG A 40 -2.12 9.77 2.65
CA ARG A 40 -1.88 9.62 1.21
C ARG A 40 -2.56 10.71 0.38
N GLN A 41 -3.80 11.08 0.73
CA GLN A 41 -4.53 12.13 0.04
C GLN A 41 -3.82 13.50 0.18
N GLN A 42 -3.30 13.78 1.37
CA GLN A 42 -2.51 14.98 1.62
C GLN A 42 -1.21 15.00 0.80
N GLU A 43 -0.54 13.87 0.66
CA GLU A 43 0.68 13.79 -0.17
C GLU A 43 0.38 14.08 -1.64
N ILE A 44 -0.69 13.48 -2.18
CA ILE A 44 -1.13 13.74 -3.56
C ILE A 44 -1.48 15.23 -3.76
N GLU A 45 -2.13 15.86 -2.79
CA GLU A 45 -2.48 17.27 -2.90
C GLU A 45 -1.23 18.17 -2.83
N LYS A 46 -0.24 17.83 -2.01
CA LYS A 46 1.06 18.54 -2.00
C LYS A 46 1.79 18.39 -3.32
N GLU A 47 1.86 17.16 -3.86
CA GLU A 47 2.46 16.90 -5.17
C GLU A 47 1.77 17.72 -6.27
N ARG A 48 0.43 17.79 -6.22
CA ARG A 48 -0.38 18.60 -7.13
C ARG A 48 -0.06 20.10 -7.01
N GLN A 49 -0.01 20.63 -5.79
CA GLN A 49 0.33 22.04 -5.54
C GLN A 49 1.73 22.39 -6.04
N ILE A 50 2.71 21.52 -5.78
CA ILE A 50 4.09 21.71 -6.27
C ILE A 50 4.13 21.68 -7.80
N ASN A 51 3.40 20.75 -8.41
CA ASN A 51 3.32 20.64 -9.86
C ASN A 51 2.63 21.87 -10.49
N GLU A 52 1.58 22.39 -9.87
CA GLU A 52 0.89 23.61 -10.32
C GLU A 52 1.82 24.83 -10.26
N LEU A 53 2.52 25.04 -9.14
CA LEU A 53 3.52 26.11 -9.00
C LEU A 53 4.64 25.95 -10.03
N SER A 54 5.14 24.74 -10.23
CA SER A 54 6.16 24.43 -11.24
C SER A 54 5.66 24.76 -12.65
N SER A 55 4.43 24.36 -12.99
CA SER A 55 3.78 24.66 -14.26
C SER A 55 3.65 26.16 -14.50
N LEU A 56 3.19 26.93 -13.51
CA LEU A 56 3.08 28.39 -13.60
C LEU A 56 4.46 29.05 -13.82
N THR A 57 5.49 28.63 -13.07
CA THR A 57 6.84 29.19 -13.25
C THR A 57 7.44 28.86 -14.61
N ARG A 58 7.12 27.69 -15.17
CA ARG A 58 7.57 27.27 -16.50
C ARG A 58 6.91 28.10 -17.60
N ASN A 59 5.60 28.34 -17.50
CA ASN A 59 4.87 29.11 -18.50
C ASN A 59 5.30 30.58 -18.52
N GLY A 60 5.76 31.12 -17.39
CA GLY A 60 6.25 32.51 -17.28
C GLY A 60 7.75 32.70 -17.56
N ALA A 61 8.57 31.65 -17.48
CA ALA A 61 10.02 31.74 -17.68
C ALA A 61 10.47 30.83 -18.83
N THR A 62 10.85 31.44 -19.96
CA THR A 62 11.51 30.77 -21.08
C THR A 62 12.78 30.08 -20.57
N ASN A 63 12.85 28.74 -20.60
CA ASN A 63 14.00 27.89 -20.24
C ASN A 63 14.22 27.53 -18.75
N LYS A 64 13.21 26.99 -18.06
CA LYS A 64 13.47 26.15 -16.87
C LYS A 64 13.17 24.68 -17.17
N GLU A 65 14.24 23.89 -17.22
CA GLU A 65 14.20 22.47 -17.55
C GLU A 65 13.29 21.68 -16.60
N GLN A 66 12.71 20.60 -17.12
CA GLN A 66 11.91 19.66 -16.34
C GLN A 66 12.80 19.07 -15.25
N LYS A 67 12.47 19.25 -13.96
CA LYS A 67 13.04 18.41 -12.90
C LYS A 67 12.55 16.98 -13.13
N SER A 68 13.29 16.22 -13.92
CA SER A 68 13.03 14.83 -14.21
C SER A 68 13.23 14.00 -12.94
N GLY A 69 12.49 12.90 -12.77
CA GLY A 69 12.75 11.93 -11.71
C GLY A 69 14.15 11.29 -11.77
N LEU A 70 14.94 11.61 -12.80
CA LEU A 70 16.33 11.20 -12.97
C LEU A 70 17.32 12.28 -12.47
N ASP A 71 16.85 13.34 -11.81
CA ASP A 71 17.71 14.39 -11.25
C ASP A 71 18.74 13.81 -10.27
N TRP A 72 18.33 12.85 -9.42
CA TRP A 72 19.25 12.15 -8.52
C TRP A 72 20.35 11.35 -9.24
N MET A 73 20.12 10.96 -10.50
CA MET A 73 21.06 10.17 -11.31
C MET A 73 21.99 11.06 -12.13
N TYR A 74 21.52 12.23 -12.58
CA TYR A 74 22.28 13.12 -13.46
C TYR A 74 22.89 14.34 -12.74
N ASN A 75 22.43 14.68 -11.55
CA ASN A 75 23.06 15.71 -10.68
C ASN A 75 24.01 15.10 -9.64
N ASP A 76 24.68 13.97 -9.95
CA ASP A 76 25.83 13.58 -9.13
C ASP A 76 26.98 14.56 -9.39
N GLU A 77 27.14 15.53 -8.50
CA GLU A 77 28.21 16.54 -8.57
C GLU A 77 29.60 15.91 -8.67
N ALA A 78 29.78 14.69 -8.14
CA ALA A 78 31.06 13.98 -8.27
C ALA A 78 31.30 13.49 -9.71
N ALA A 79 30.28 13.06 -10.44
CA ALA A 79 30.41 12.63 -11.84
C ALA A 79 30.48 13.83 -12.81
N THR A 80 29.76 14.90 -12.53
CA THR A 80 29.61 16.05 -13.44
C THR A 80 30.71 17.12 -13.25
N ARG A 81 31.53 17.02 -12.20
CA ARG A 81 32.70 17.92 -12.01
C ARG A 81 33.65 17.85 -13.21
N GLU A 82 33.89 18.99 -13.84
CA GLU A 82 34.80 19.14 -15.00
C GLU A 82 36.19 18.56 -14.73
N THR A 83 36.67 18.67 -13.49
CA THR A 83 37.96 18.07 -13.09
C THR A 83 37.96 16.56 -13.29
N ASN A 84 36.87 15.89 -12.92
CA ASN A 84 36.75 14.44 -13.04
C ASN A 84 36.58 14.04 -14.51
N GLN A 85 35.83 14.82 -15.30
CA GLN A 85 35.73 14.62 -16.75
C GLN A 85 37.08 14.76 -17.46
N ASP A 86 37.89 15.75 -17.09
CA ASP A 86 39.26 15.94 -17.60
C ASP A 86 40.18 14.75 -17.27
N PHE A 87 40.03 14.15 -16.09
CA PHE A 87 40.79 12.95 -15.69
C PHE A 87 40.30 11.71 -16.45
N LEU A 88 38.99 11.53 -16.61
CA LEU A 88 38.41 10.41 -17.38
C LEU A 88 38.76 10.49 -18.88
N LEU A 89 38.85 11.69 -19.43
CA LEU A 89 39.24 11.95 -20.82
C LEU A 89 40.77 12.01 -21.02
N GLY A 90 41.56 11.83 -19.95
CA GLY A 90 43.03 11.83 -20.01
C GLY A 90 43.67 13.18 -20.32
N LYS A 91 42.91 14.29 -20.28
CA LYS A 91 43.42 15.65 -20.49
C LYS A 91 44.30 16.11 -19.33
N LYS A 92 44.04 15.63 -18.12
CA LYS A 92 44.86 15.90 -16.92
C LYS A 92 45.56 14.65 -16.43
N ARG A 93 46.84 14.79 -16.08
CA ARG A 93 47.64 13.72 -15.50
C ARG A 93 47.21 13.49 -14.05
N ILE A 94 46.91 12.23 -13.72
CA ILE A 94 46.60 11.80 -12.36
C ILE A 94 47.86 11.94 -11.51
N GLN A 95 47.84 12.83 -10.52
CA GLN A 95 48.92 12.95 -9.54
C GLN A 95 48.75 11.87 -8.46
N ALA A 96 49.86 11.27 -8.02
CA ALA A 96 49.84 10.20 -6.99
C ALA A 96 49.21 10.64 -5.66
N SER A 97 49.25 11.94 -5.36
CA SER A 97 48.59 12.56 -4.19
C SER A 97 47.06 12.44 -4.22
N LEU A 98 46.44 12.49 -5.41
CA LEU A 98 44.98 12.33 -5.57
C LEU A 98 44.53 10.88 -5.41
N LEU A 99 45.36 9.93 -5.85
CA LEU A 99 45.09 8.50 -5.70
C LEU A 99 45.13 8.07 -4.23
N ASN A 100 46.07 8.63 -3.46
CA ASN A 100 46.20 8.36 -2.02
C ASN A 100 45.11 9.06 -1.18
N ALA A 101 44.60 10.21 -1.62
CA ALA A 101 43.52 10.93 -0.94
C ALA A 101 42.14 10.22 -1.01
N GLN A 102 41.95 9.26 -1.91
CA GLN A 102 40.74 8.42 -1.97
C GLN A 102 40.77 7.27 -0.95
N GLN A 103 41.95 6.79 -0.55
CA GLN A 103 42.08 5.74 0.45
C GLN A 103 41.83 6.22 1.89
N SER A 104 41.99 7.53 2.16
CA SER A 104 41.69 8.12 3.47
C SER A 104 40.23 8.56 3.64
N ARG A 105 39.42 8.59 2.57
CA ARG A 105 37.97 8.85 2.66
C ARG A 105 37.21 7.57 2.96
N SER A 106 37.35 7.11 4.20
CA SER A 106 36.30 6.30 4.81
C SER A 106 34.99 7.11 4.85
N PRO A 107 33.79 6.49 4.79
CA PRO A 107 32.50 7.19 4.78
C PRO A 107 32.14 7.70 6.19
N GLN A 108 32.98 8.57 6.75
CA GLN A 108 32.88 9.05 8.12
C GLN A 108 32.94 10.58 8.25
N ASP A 109 32.83 11.37 7.17
CA ASP A 109 32.80 12.84 7.31
C ASP A 109 31.60 13.46 6.58
N SER A 110 30.41 13.26 7.18
CA SER A 110 29.26 14.16 7.02
C SER A 110 28.52 14.29 8.35
N LYS A 111 29.24 14.77 9.37
CA LYS A 111 28.62 15.26 10.60
C LYS A 111 29.08 16.69 10.88
N ASN A 112 28.07 17.55 11.06
CA ASN A 112 28.03 18.82 11.80
C ASN A 112 28.38 20.08 10.96
N THR A 113 27.58 21.16 10.87
CA THR A 113 26.46 21.73 11.66
C THR A 113 25.94 22.98 10.88
N SER A 114 24.64 23.33 10.74
CA SER A 114 23.73 23.96 11.72
C SER A 114 22.42 24.50 11.04
N PRO A 115 21.41 25.08 11.75
CA PRO A 115 20.24 24.39 12.30
C PRO A 115 18.89 24.94 11.77
N SER A 116 17.89 24.09 11.52
CA SER A 116 16.49 24.52 11.64
C SER A 116 15.54 23.34 11.83
N GLN A 117 14.46 23.64 12.52
CA GLN A 117 13.52 22.79 13.22
C GLN A 117 12.87 21.62 12.47
N ASN A 118 12.67 20.56 13.27
CA ASN A 118 11.58 19.58 13.23
C ASN A 118 11.66 18.47 12.18
N ASP A 119 12.45 17.43 12.46
CA ASP A 119 12.18 16.10 11.92
C ASP A 119 12.20 15.01 13.00
N ILE A 120 11.12 14.24 12.97
CA ILE A 120 10.71 13.23 13.94
C ILE A 120 11.58 12.00 13.75
N LYS A 121 12.38 11.66 14.78
CA LYS A 121 13.20 10.44 14.81
C LYS A 121 12.29 9.20 14.74
N PRO A 122 12.54 8.22 13.86
CA PRO A 122 12.00 6.89 14.05
C PRO A 122 12.77 6.23 15.20
N THR A 123 12.05 5.84 16.24
CA THR A 123 12.57 5.09 17.38
C THR A 123 13.14 3.76 16.90
N ARG A 124 14.47 3.68 16.73
CA ARG A 124 15.17 2.40 16.61
C ARG A 124 15.10 1.70 17.97
N LYS A 125 14.38 0.58 18.02
CA LYS A 125 14.49 -0.36 19.14
C LYS A 125 15.87 -1.02 19.08
N THR A 126 16.64 -0.82 20.14
CA THR A 126 17.96 -1.39 20.34
C THR A 126 17.88 -2.84 20.82
N ASN A 127 18.78 -3.65 20.29
CA ASN A 127 19.40 -4.84 20.87
C ASN A 127 18.54 -6.11 21.04
N VAL A 128 18.56 -6.96 20.01
CA VAL A 128 18.54 -8.42 20.20
C VAL A 128 19.91 -8.94 19.78
N SER A 129 20.68 -9.36 20.77
CA SER A 129 21.95 -10.04 20.60
C SER A 129 21.74 -11.47 20.09
N LYS A 130 22.56 -11.85 19.10
CA LYS A 130 22.99 -13.21 18.72
C LYS A 130 22.04 -14.04 17.85
N GLY A 131 22.66 -14.56 16.79
CA GLY A 131 22.10 -15.37 15.73
C GLY A 131 22.43 -14.69 14.42
N ASN A 132 23.33 -15.26 13.63
CA ASN A 132 23.71 -14.76 12.31
C ASN A 132 22.46 -14.47 11.49
N ALA A 133 22.00 -13.21 11.49
CA ALA A 133 20.92 -12.77 10.64
C ALA A 133 21.54 -12.66 9.24
N ASP A 134 21.22 -13.65 8.42
CA ASP A 134 21.58 -13.72 7.02
C ASP A 134 21.04 -12.46 6.32
N LEU A 135 21.88 -11.42 6.22
CA LEU A 135 21.56 -10.13 5.59
C LEU A 135 21.13 -10.31 4.12
N SER A 136 21.39 -11.48 3.54
CA SER A 136 20.94 -11.93 2.22
C SER A 136 19.41 -12.01 2.09
N ARG A 137 18.67 -12.03 3.20
CA ARG A 137 17.21 -12.22 3.20
C ARG A 137 16.43 -10.92 2.93
N ASP A 138 17.06 -9.77 3.16
CA ASP A 138 16.46 -8.43 2.99
C ASP A 138 17.00 -7.69 1.76
N ASP A 139 17.75 -8.37 0.88
CA ASP A 139 18.11 -7.83 -0.43
C ASP A 139 16.86 -7.75 -1.34
N PRO A 140 16.50 -6.56 -1.88
CA PRO A 140 15.36 -6.41 -2.80
C PRO A 140 15.45 -7.35 -4.02
N PHE A 141 16.66 -7.69 -4.48
CA PHE A 141 16.84 -8.61 -5.59
C PHE A 141 16.54 -10.06 -5.19
N GLY A 142 16.97 -10.48 -3.99
CA GLY A 142 16.64 -11.79 -3.42
C GLY A 142 15.13 -11.98 -3.20
N ALA A 143 14.42 -10.93 -2.76
CA ALA A 143 12.96 -10.94 -2.63
C ALA A 143 12.26 -11.18 -3.98
N PHE A 144 12.74 -10.54 -5.05
CA PHE A 144 12.20 -10.72 -6.40
C PHE A 144 12.43 -12.14 -6.93
N GLN A 145 13.63 -12.69 -6.75
CA GLN A 145 13.96 -14.06 -7.14
C GLN A 145 13.11 -15.10 -6.41
N LYS A 146 12.91 -14.93 -5.09
CA LYS A 146 12.04 -15.80 -4.29
C LYS A 146 10.58 -15.72 -4.71
N ALA A 147 10.09 -14.52 -5.02
CA ALA A 147 8.73 -14.32 -5.54
C ALA A 147 8.55 -15.03 -6.90
N GLN A 148 9.52 -14.92 -7.81
CA GLN A 148 9.51 -15.63 -9.09
C GLN A 148 9.50 -17.16 -8.90
N GLN A 149 10.35 -17.71 -8.04
CA GLN A 149 10.38 -19.15 -7.73
C GLN A 149 9.06 -19.64 -7.11
N SER A 150 8.44 -18.85 -6.22
CA SER A 150 7.15 -19.24 -5.62
C SER A 150 5.98 -19.25 -6.63
N ARG A 151 6.06 -18.43 -7.69
CA ARG A 151 5.06 -18.40 -8.77
C ARG A 151 5.17 -19.59 -9.70
N THR A 152 6.37 -20.10 -9.97
CA THR A 152 6.56 -21.26 -10.86
C THR A 152 6.05 -22.56 -10.23
N VAL A 153 6.15 -22.69 -8.90
CA VAL A 153 5.66 -23.86 -8.15
C VAL A 153 4.12 -23.88 -8.03
N LYS A 154 3.46 -22.72 -8.08
CA LYS A 154 1.99 -22.59 -7.98
C LYS A 154 1.29 -22.56 -9.34
N LYS A 155 1.64 -23.44 -10.27
CA LYS A 155 0.75 -23.72 -11.40
C LYS A 155 -0.42 -24.57 -10.87
N PRO A 156 -1.67 -24.10 -10.89
CA PRO A 156 -2.79 -24.88 -10.39
C PRO A 156 -3.00 -26.09 -11.31
N ASN A 157 -3.11 -27.28 -10.73
CA ASN A 157 -3.57 -28.46 -11.45
C ASN A 157 -4.93 -28.16 -12.09
N LYS A 158 -5.12 -28.51 -13.37
CA LYS A 158 -6.40 -28.37 -14.07
C LYS A 158 -7.48 -29.10 -13.27
N ILE A 159 -8.39 -28.34 -12.67
CA ILE A 159 -9.54 -28.88 -11.96
C ILE A 159 -10.52 -29.41 -13.01
N HIS A 160 -10.66 -30.73 -13.13
CA HIS A 160 -11.78 -31.33 -13.84
C HIS A 160 -13.05 -31.15 -13.01
N LYS A 161 -14.04 -30.46 -13.58
CA LYS A 161 -15.35 -30.28 -12.95
C LYS A 161 -16.01 -31.66 -12.76
N PRO A 162 -16.47 -32.04 -11.55
CA PRO A 162 -17.23 -33.26 -11.38
C PRO A 162 -18.58 -33.14 -12.10
N ALA A 163 -18.97 -34.19 -12.82
CA ALA A 163 -20.25 -34.26 -13.52
C ALA A 163 -21.43 -34.16 -12.52
N PRO A 164 -22.54 -33.50 -12.88
CA PRO A 164 -23.69 -33.37 -11.99
C PRO A 164 -24.37 -34.74 -11.78
N ASN A 165 -24.52 -35.13 -10.52
CA ASN A 165 -25.27 -36.33 -10.11
C ASN A 165 -26.75 -36.20 -10.53
N PRO A 166 -27.35 -37.21 -11.19
CA PRO A 166 -28.78 -37.21 -11.47
C PRO A 166 -29.56 -37.54 -10.18
N SER A 167 -30.03 -36.51 -9.47
CA SER A 167 -30.98 -36.70 -8.38
C SER A 167 -32.30 -37.24 -8.95
N LYS A 168 -32.72 -38.43 -8.49
CA LYS A 168 -34.06 -38.98 -8.72
C LYS A 168 -35.13 -37.94 -8.35
N ARG A 169 -35.79 -37.38 -9.35
CA ARG A 169 -37.04 -36.62 -9.20
C ARG A 169 -38.13 -37.59 -8.76
N GLN A 170 -38.51 -37.54 -7.48
CA GLN A 170 -39.81 -38.08 -7.06
C GLN A 170 -40.87 -37.03 -7.39
N THR A 171 -41.69 -37.31 -8.39
CA THR A 171 -42.89 -36.53 -8.71
C THR A 171 -43.99 -36.90 -7.71
N ASN A 172 -44.39 -35.98 -6.84
CA ASN A 172 -45.63 -36.08 -6.09
C ASN A 172 -46.33 -34.72 -6.12
N ASP A 173 -46.97 -34.45 -7.26
CA ASP A 173 -47.79 -33.25 -7.45
C ASP A 173 -49.26 -33.64 -7.25
N LYS A 174 -49.72 -33.62 -5.99
CA LYS A 174 -51.14 -33.73 -5.65
C LYS A 174 -51.76 -32.35 -5.78
N ARG A 175 -52.49 -32.15 -6.88
CA ARG A 175 -53.28 -30.94 -7.17
C ARG A 175 -54.37 -30.76 -6.11
N HIS A 176 -54.33 -29.67 -5.36
CA HIS A 176 -55.52 -29.08 -4.74
C HIS A 176 -55.87 -27.80 -5.49
N VAL A 177 -56.91 -27.88 -6.33
CA VAL A 177 -57.53 -26.73 -6.98
C VAL A 177 -58.49 -26.09 -5.99
N SER A 178 -58.23 -24.84 -5.59
CA SER A 178 -59.23 -23.97 -4.97
C SER A 178 -59.62 -22.87 -5.96
N PRO A 179 -60.92 -22.58 -6.18
CA PRO A 179 -61.33 -21.58 -7.16
C PRO A 179 -61.11 -20.17 -6.61
N ARG A 180 -60.43 -19.34 -7.39
CA ARG A 180 -60.19 -17.93 -7.10
C ARG A 180 -61.45 -17.13 -7.46
N LYS A 181 -62.11 -16.50 -6.48
CA LYS A 181 -63.21 -15.55 -6.71
C LYS A 181 -62.67 -14.33 -7.47
N THR A 182 -63.20 -14.09 -8.65
CA THR A 182 -62.98 -12.87 -9.45
C THR A 182 -63.91 -11.76 -8.95
N PHE A 183 -63.35 -10.63 -8.51
CA PHE A 183 -64.11 -9.38 -8.41
C PHE A 183 -63.87 -8.59 -9.70
N HIS A 184 -64.96 -8.31 -10.42
CA HIS A 184 -64.96 -7.43 -11.60
C HIS A 184 -64.90 -5.96 -11.15
N ASN A 185 -64.07 -5.19 -11.87
CA ASN A 185 -63.99 -3.73 -11.77
C ASN A 185 -65.28 -3.07 -12.27
N ALA A 186 -65.70 -1.99 -11.59
CA ALA A 186 -66.49 -0.92 -12.19
C ALA A 186 -66.07 0.42 -11.54
N PRO A 187 -65.54 1.41 -12.29
CA PRO A 187 -65.50 2.78 -11.82
C PRO A 187 -66.86 3.44 -12.11
N LYS A 188 -67.51 3.96 -11.07
CA LYS A 188 -68.66 4.85 -11.19
C LYS A 188 -68.20 6.30 -11.08
N ASP A 189 -68.45 7.01 -12.17
CA ASP A 189 -69.02 8.35 -12.23
C ASP A 189 -68.16 9.52 -11.73
N LEU A 190 -67.65 10.26 -12.73
CA LEU A 190 -67.41 11.69 -12.69
C LEU A 190 -68.74 12.41 -12.47
N ASP A 191 -68.82 13.23 -11.44
CA ASP A 191 -69.75 14.37 -11.40
C ASP A 191 -68.96 15.62 -10.96
N TYR A 192 -69.42 16.73 -11.55
CA TYR A 192 -68.90 18.10 -11.66
C TYR A 192 -68.37 18.75 -10.37
#